data_AF-A0AAN8CRL6-F1
#
_entry.id   AF-A0AAN8CRL6-F1
#
_cell.length_a   1.000
_cell.length_b   1.000
_cell.length_c   1.000
_cell.angle_alpha   90.00
_cell.angle_beta   90.00
_cell.angle_gamma   90.00
#
_symmetry.space_group_name_H-M   'P 1'
#
loop_
_entity.id
_entity.type
_entity.pdbx_description
1 polymer ?
#
loop_
_entity_poly.entity_id
_entity_poly.type
_entity_poly.pdbx_seq_one_letter_code
_entity_poly.pdbx_strand_id
1 'polypeptide(L)'
;MISDGVRHNFIRKGVVVVPGQNVSTDRALELAIEAGAEDVQESEDEEEQPILKFICDMVETSKLRASLGKLGLEIASAGLEFVPRISLSLSEDQLEAALMLVEALSDCPDVVQVWDNIQADS
;
A
#
# COMPACT_ATOMS: atom_id res chain seq x y z
N MET A 1 11.91 22.78 14.31
CA MET A 1 11.65 22.91 12.86
C MET A 1 11.72 21.50 12.30
N ILE A 2 10.59 20.78 12.26
CA ILE A 2 10.55 19.48 11.58
C ILE A 2 10.67 19.80 10.10
N SER A 3 11.78 19.39 9.51
CA SER A 3 12.18 19.63 8.13
C SER A 3 11.02 19.42 7.17
N ASP A 4 10.81 20.39 6.29
CA ASP A 4 9.82 20.41 5.21
C ASP A 4 10.19 19.45 4.05
N GLY A 5 10.79 18.30 4.39
CA GLY A 5 11.38 17.33 3.45
C GLY A 5 10.34 16.50 2.70
N VAL A 6 10.65 15.22 2.48
CA VAL A 6 9.92 14.23 1.65
C VAL A 6 8.41 14.10 1.93
N ARG A 7 7.86 14.73 2.97
CA ARG A 7 6.42 14.78 3.28
C ARG A 7 5.54 15.19 2.09
N HIS A 8 6.03 16.08 1.23
CA HIS A 8 5.29 16.48 0.03
C HIS A 8 5.17 15.37 -1.03
N ASN A 9 6.04 14.37 -0.97
CA ASN A 9 6.06 13.23 -1.88
C ASN A 9 5.10 12.11 -1.46
N PHE A 10 4.46 12.22 -0.29
CA PHE A 10 3.46 11.26 0.16
C PHE A 10 2.09 11.93 0.33
N ILE A 11 1.02 11.22 -0.02
CA ILE A 11 -0.35 11.66 0.19
C ILE A 11 -1.00 10.69 1.17
N ARG A 12 -1.70 11.22 2.17
CA ARG A 12 -2.55 10.40 3.03
C ARG A 12 -3.78 9.96 2.25
N LYS A 13 -3.96 8.65 2.11
CA LYS A 13 -5.08 8.03 1.40
C LYS A 13 -5.70 6.96 2.26
N GLY A 14 -6.96 6.65 1.96
CA GLY A 14 -7.60 5.44 2.46
C GLY A 14 -7.10 4.24 1.69
N VAL A 15 -6.60 3.23 2.38
CA VAL A 15 -6.14 1.98 1.78
C VAL A 15 -6.91 0.83 2.38
N VAL A 16 -7.50 -0.01 1.53
CA VAL A 16 -8.17 -1.25 1.90
C VAL A 16 -7.37 -2.41 1.32
N VAL A 17 -6.84 -3.24 2.21
CA VAL A 17 -5.99 -4.38 1.85
C VAL A 17 -6.83 -5.64 1.83
N VAL A 18 -6.69 -6.42 0.77
CA VAL A 18 -7.28 -7.76 0.64
C VAL A 18 -6.20 -8.75 0.22
N PRO A 19 -6.33 -10.04 0.57
CA PRO A 19 -5.48 -11.09 0.01
C PRO A 19 -5.58 -11.10 -1.52
N GLY A 20 -4.45 -11.09 -2.21
CA GLY A 20 -4.34 -11.17 -3.67
C GLY A 20 -4.29 -12.59 -4.21
N GLN A 21 -4.15 -13.58 -3.31
CA GLN A 21 -4.13 -15.01 -3.66
C GLN A 21 -5.42 -15.38 -4.41
N ASN A 22 -5.28 -15.67 -5.71
CA ASN A 22 -6.35 -16.02 -6.66
C ASN A 22 -7.15 -14.83 -7.25
N VAL A 23 -6.69 -13.60 -7.12
CA VAL A 23 -7.25 -12.46 -7.85
C VAL A 23 -6.27 -12.08 -8.95
N SER A 24 -6.68 -12.21 -10.22
CA SER A 24 -5.85 -11.74 -11.34
C SER A 24 -5.82 -10.21 -11.38
N THR A 25 -4.76 -9.65 -11.95
CA THR A 25 -4.61 -8.19 -12.13
C THR A 25 -5.80 -7.57 -12.87
N ASP A 26 -6.27 -8.21 -13.94
CA ASP A 26 -7.47 -7.76 -14.67
C ASP A 26 -8.71 -7.72 -13.76
N ARG A 27 -8.89 -8.75 -12.92
CA ARG A 27 -10.02 -8.80 -11.99
C ARG A 27 -9.88 -7.76 -10.88
N ALA A 28 -8.66 -7.51 -10.40
CA ALA A 28 -8.39 -6.47 -9.41
C ALA A 28 -8.78 -5.07 -9.95
N LEU A 29 -8.45 -4.78 -11.21
CA LEU A 29 -8.82 -3.53 -11.88
C LEU A 29 -10.35 -3.38 -12.04
N GLU A 30 -11.05 -4.45 -12.45
CA GLU A 30 -12.52 -4.46 -12.50
C GLU A 30 -13.14 -4.17 -11.13
N LEU A 31 -12.66 -4.87 -10.09
CA LEU A 31 -13.12 -4.69 -8.71
C LEU A 31 -12.86 -3.26 -8.20
N ALA A 32 -11.73 -2.66 -8.58
CA ALA A 32 -11.40 -1.29 -8.20
C ALA A 32 -12.43 -0.31 -8.78
N ILE A 33 -12.77 -0.46 -10.06
CA ILE A 33 -13.78 0.37 -10.73
C ILE A 33 -15.17 0.17 -10.12
N GLU A 34 -15.59 -1.09 -9.91
CA GLU A 34 -16.90 -1.43 -9.35
C GLU A 34 -17.05 -0.92 -7.90
N ALA A 35 -15.99 -1.02 -7.10
CA ALA A 35 -16.00 -0.61 -5.70
C ALA A 35 -15.81 0.91 -5.51
N GLY A 36 -15.36 1.61 -6.55
CA GLY A 36 -15.07 3.05 -6.53
C GLY A 36 -13.72 3.39 -5.90
N ALA A 37 -12.72 2.53 -6.06
CA ALA A 37 -11.34 2.86 -5.74
C ALA A 37 -10.76 3.82 -6.80
N GLU A 38 -9.86 4.70 -6.38
CA GLU A 38 -9.10 5.58 -7.26
C GLU A 38 -7.96 4.83 -7.97
N ASP A 39 -7.37 3.85 -7.27
CA ASP A 39 -6.24 3.06 -7.74
C ASP A 39 -6.23 1.68 -7.05
N VAL A 40 -5.53 0.71 -7.64
CA VAL A 40 -5.26 -0.60 -7.04
C VAL A 40 -3.80 -0.97 -7.28
N GLN A 41 -3.11 -1.37 -6.21
CA GLN A 41 -1.70 -1.73 -6.25
C GLN A 41 -1.50 -3.16 -5.77
N GLU A 42 -0.70 -3.91 -6.52
CA GLU A 42 -0.19 -5.23 -6.13
C GLU A 42 1.03 -5.03 -5.23
N SER A 43 1.11 -5.82 -4.15
CA SER A 43 2.19 -5.76 -3.17
C SER A 43 2.28 -7.10 -2.44
N GLU A 44 3.21 -7.21 -1.51
CA GLU A 44 3.37 -8.38 -0.63
C GLU A 44 3.24 -7.94 0.82
N ASP A 45 2.76 -8.83 1.69
CA ASP A 45 2.78 -8.62 3.12
C ASP A 45 4.11 -9.07 3.76
N GLU A 46 4.19 -9.03 5.09
CA GLU A 46 5.38 -9.42 5.85
C GLU A 46 5.76 -10.90 5.68
N GLU A 47 4.83 -11.74 5.22
CA GLU A 47 5.03 -13.17 4.96
C GLU A 47 5.24 -13.47 3.45
N GLU A 48 5.58 -12.44 2.66
CA GLU A 48 5.76 -12.51 1.20
C GLU A 48 4.50 -13.01 0.48
N GLN A 49 3.32 -12.80 1.06
CA GLN A 49 2.06 -13.20 0.44
C GLN A 49 1.50 -12.08 -0.43
N PRO A 50 0.99 -12.38 -1.65
CA PRO A 50 0.47 -11.36 -2.53
C PRO A 50 -0.80 -10.74 -1.94
N ILE A 51 -0.83 -9.42 -1.90
CA ILE A 51 -1.94 -8.60 -1.43
C ILE A 51 -2.32 -7.55 -2.47
N LEU A 52 -3.57 -7.14 -2.45
CA LEU A 52 -4.07 -6.01 -3.24
C LEU A 52 -4.44 -4.86 -2.32
N LYS A 53 -3.92 -3.68 -2.64
CA LYS A 53 -4.17 -2.42 -1.92
C LYS A 53 -5.09 -1.56 -2.78
N PHE A 54 -6.36 -1.47 -2.40
CA PHE A 54 -7.33 -0.58 -3.05
C PHE A 54 -7.28 0.80 -2.40
N ILE A 55 -7.01 1.84 -3.18
CA ILE A 55 -6.71 3.19 -2.72
C ILE A 55 -7.90 4.11 -3.00
N CYS A 56 -8.24 4.99 -2.07
CA CYS A 56 -9.28 6.01 -2.23
C CYS A 56 -8.98 7.24 -1.37
N ASP A 57 -9.82 8.27 -1.46
CA ASP A 57 -9.82 9.35 -0.48
C ASP A 57 -10.08 8.80 0.94
N MET A 58 -9.44 9.43 1.92
CA MET A 58 -9.56 9.10 3.34
C MET A 58 -11.03 9.10 3.83
N VAL A 59 -11.88 9.95 3.27
CA VAL A 59 -13.30 9.99 3.64
C VAL A 59 -14.12 8.83 3.07
N GLU A 60 -13.62 8.17 2.02
CA GLU A 60 -14.33 7.10 1.32
C GLU A 60 -13.92 5.69 1.78
N THR A 61 -12.92 5.56 2.65
CA THR A 61 -12.36 4.25 3.06
C THR A 61 -13.42 3.28 3.60
N SER A 62 -14.36 3.78 4.41
CA SER A 62 -15.44 2.94 4.96
C SER A 62 -16.41 2.45 3.89
N LYS A 63 -16.69 3.30 2.89
CA LYS A 63 -17.55 2.97 1.75
C LYS A 63 -16.87 1.96 0.84
N LEU A 64 -15.60 2.18 0.51
CA LEU A 64 -14.80 1.27 -0.31
C LEU A 64 -14.71 -0.12 0.33
N ARG A 65 -14.38 -0.19 1.64
CA ARG A 65 -14.37 -1.44 2.40
C ARG A 65 -15.70 -2.20 2.30
N ALA A 66 -16.83 -1.50 2.46
CA ALA A 66 -18.14 -2.11 2.37
C ALA A 66 -18.48 -2.59 0.96
N SER A 67 -18.07 -1.85 -0.08
CA SER A 67 -18.25 -2.25 -1.48
C SER A 67 -17.44 -3.50 -1.82
N LEU A 68 -16.16 -3.54 -1.49
CA LEU A 68 -15.29 -4.70 -1.74
C LEU A 68 -15.81 -5.96 -1.01
N GLY A 69 -16.29 -5.82 0.23
CA GLY A 69 -16.92 -6.93 0.95
C GLY A 69 -18.20 -7.45 0.28
N LYS A 70 -19.01 -6.58 -0.34
CA LYS A 70 -20.19 -7.00 -1.12
C LYS A 70 -19.82 -7.70 -2.43
N LEU A 71 -18.65 -7.41 -2.97
CA LEU A 71 -18.08 -8.08 -4.15
C LEU A 71 -17.43 -9.43 -3.80
N GLY A 72 -17.46 -9.84 -2.53
CA GLY A 72 -17.00 -11.14 -2.07
C GLY A 72 -15.52 -11.19 -1.68
N LEU A 73 -14.86 -10.04 -1.55
CA LEU A 73 -13.47 -9.99 -1.09
C LEU A 73 -13.39 -10.03 0.44
N GLU A 74 -12.41 -10.77 0.95
CA GLU A 74 -12.05 -10.75 2.36
C GLU A 74 -11.14 -9.55 2.65
N ILE A 75 -11.56 -8.71 3.60
CA ILE A 75 -10.80 -7.52 3.97
C ILE A 75 -9.78 -7.89 5.05
N ALA A 76 -8.50 -7.86 4.70
CA ALA A 76 -7.40 -8.06 5.65
C ALA A 76 -7.26 -6.84 6.57
N SER A 77 -7.22 -5.65 5.98
CA SER A 77 -7.14 -4.40 6.74
C SER A 77 -7.77 -3.23 5.97
N ALA A 78 -8.08 -2.15 6.70
CA ALA A 78 -8.53 -0.90 6.09
C ALA A 78 -8.11 0.25 7.00
N GLY A 79 -7.40 1.23 6.44
CA GLY A 79 -6.80 2.28 7.23
C GLY A 79 -6.34 3.47 6.39
N LEU A 80 -5.69 4.41 7.08
CA LEU A 80 -5.04 5.54 6.45
C LEU A 80 -3.57 5.21 6.27
N GLU A 81 -3.08 5.31 5.04
CA GLU A 81 -1.67 5.09 4.71
C GLU A 81 -1.10 6.29 3.96
N PHE A 82 0.23 6.40 3.97
CA PHE A 82 0.95 7.36 3.16
C PHE A 82 1.34 6.72 1.84
N VAL A 83 0.63 7.10 0.76
CA VAL A 83 0.91 6.61 -0.59
C VAL A 83 1.91 7.55 -1.26
N PRO A 84 3.02 7.03 -1.84
CA PRO A 84 3.98 7.86 -2.55
C PRO A 84 3.38 8.42 -3.85
N ARG A 85 3.68 9.68 -4.15
CA ARG A 85 3.34 10.34 -5.42
C ARG A 85 4.25 9.90 -6.57
N ILE A 86 5.49 9.56 -6.23
CA ILE A 86 6.55 9.22 -7.17
C ILE A 86 7.33 8.06 -6.55
N SER A 87 7.35 6.93 -7.24
CA SER A 87 8.22 5.81 -6.91
C SER A 87 9.56 5.93 -7.64
N LEU A 88 10.62 5.38 -7.05
CA LEU A 88 11.96 5.40 -7.59
C LEU A 88 12.56 4.00 -7.57
N SER A 89 13.17 3.60 -8.68
CA SER A 89 14.00 2.40 -8.72
C SER A 89 15.37 2.68 -8.11
N LEU A 90 15.91 1.67 -7.43
CA LEU A 90 17.23 1.70 -6.81
C LEU A 90 18.13 0.68 -7.51
N SER A 91 19.45 0.89 -7.50
CA SER A 91 20.38 -0.19 -7.87
C SER A 91 20.35 -1.30 -6.82
N GLU A 92 20.78 -2.52 -7.16
CA GLU A 92 20.83 -3.66 -6.23
C GLU A 92 21.49 -3.30 -4.88
N ASP A 93 22.69 -2.71 -4.89
CA ASP A 93 23.40 -2.28 -3.67
C ASP A 93 22.59 -1.26 -2.83
N GLN A 94 21.80 -0.40 -3.48
CA GLN A 94 20.98 0.61 -2.81
C GLN A 94 19.70 0.01 -2.25
N LEU A 95 19.11 -0.93 -2.98
CA LEU A 95 17.92 -1.66 -2.56
C LEU A 95 18.23 -2.51 -1.33
N GLU A 96 19.34 -3.26 -1.32
CA GLU A 96 19.78 -4.03 -0.16
C GLU A 96 19.96 -3.14 1.07
N ALA A 97 20.69 -2.03 0.92
CA ALA A 97 20.88 -1.07 2.02
C ALA A 97 19.55 -0.44 2.50
N ALA A 98 18.61 -0.20 1.60
CA ALA A 98 17.31 0.36 1.96
C ALA A 98 16.42 -0.66 2.68
N LEU A 99 16.39 -1.91 2.24
CA LEU A 99 15.64 -2.99 2.90
C LEU A 99 16.18 -3.24 4.31
N MET A 100 17.51 -3.29 4.48
CA MET A 100 18.13 -3.38 5.81
C MET A 100 17.73 -2.22 6.74
N LEU A 101 17.60 -1.01 6.19
CA LEU A 101 17.14 0.15 6.96
C LEU A 101 15.66 0.03 7.34
N VAL A 102 14.80 -0.41 6.42
CA VAL A 102 13.37 -0.63 6.69
C VAL A 102 13.20 -1.68 7.79
N GLU A 103 13.91 -2.81 7.69
CA GLU A 103 13.91 -3.87 8.71
C GLU A 103 14.35 -3.35 10.08
N ALA A 104 15.49 -2.64 10.14
CA ALA A 104 16.00 -2.08 11.39
C ALA A 104 15.05 -1.03 12.03
N LEU A 105 14.27 -0.31 11.22
CA LEU A 105 13.24 0.61 11.71
C LEU A 105 12.01 -0.15 12.21
N SER A 106 11.58 -1.20 11.52
CA SER A 106 10.45 -2.04 11.92
C SER A 106 10.70 -2.79 13.24
N ASP A 107 11.96 -3.13 13.52
CA ASP A 107 12.37 -3.75 14.80
C ASP A 107 12.32 -2.79 16.01
N CYS A 108 12.17 -1.48 15.77
CA CYS A 108 12.14 -0.48 16.83
C CYS A 108 10.75 -0.43 17.49
N PRO A 109 10.62 -0.60 18.82
CA PRO A 109 9.32 -0.67 19.49
C PRO A 109 8.50 0.64 19.44
N ASP A 110 9.16 1.77 19.18
CA ASP A 110 8.51 3.08 19.06
C ASP A 110 8.04 3.38 17.63
N VAL A 111 8.45 2.56 16.64
CA VAL A 111 8.04 2.71 15.24
C VAL A 111 6.71 1.96 15.04
N VAL A 112 5.71 2.68 14.54
CA VAL A 112 4.38 2.10 14.29
C VAL A 112 4.28 1.52 12.89
N GLN A 113 4.80 2.24 11.90
CA GLN A 113 4.75 1.83 10.49
C GLN A 113 5.81 2.61 9.70
N VAL A 114 6.41 1.94 8.72
CA VAL A 114 7.36 2.52 7.77
C VAL A 114 6.68 2.61 6.40
N TRP A 115 6.87 3.73 5.71
CA TRP A 115 6.44 3.92 4.32
C TRP A 115 7.62 4.44 3.52
N ASP A 116 7.81 3.86 2.35
CA ASP A 116 8.83 4.24 1.40
C ASP A 116 8.22 4.46 0.01
N ASN A 117 9.06 4.90 -0.92
CA ASN A 117 8.69 5.12 -2.31
C ASN A 117 9.60 4.33 -3.25
N ILE A 118 10.12 3.19 -2.79
CA ILE A 118 10.96 2.31 -3.59
C ILE A 118 10.04 1.54 -4.53
N GLN A 119 10.39 1.52 -5.81
CA GLN A 119 9.68 0.72 -6.78
C GLN A 119 10.09 -0.75 -6.61
N ALA A 120 9.14 -1.63 -6.34
CA ALA A 120 9.37 -3.07 -6.42
C ALA A 120 9.55 -3.43 -7.90
N ASP A 121 10.73 -3.95 -8.26
CA ASP A 121 10.95 -4.51 -9.59
C ASP A 121 10.10 -5.79 -9.71
N SER A 122 9.14 -5.78 -10.65
CA SER A 122 8.27 -6.92 -10.96
C SER A 122 8.99 -8.01 -11.73
#